data_AF-A0A4S2L2A6-F1
#
_entry.id   AF-A0A4S2L2A6-F1
#
_cell.length_a   1.000
_cell.length_b   1.000
_cell.length_c   1.000
_cell.angle_alpha   90.00
_cell.angle_beta   90.00
_cell.angle_gamma   90.00
#
_symmetry.space_group_name_H-M   'P 1'
#
loop_
_entity.id
_entity.type
_entity.pdbx_description
1 polymer ?
#
loop_
_entity_poly.entity_id
_entity_poly.type
_entity_poly.pdbx_seq_one_letter_code
_entity_poly.pdbx_strand_id
1 'polypeptide(L)'
;MFLDQDQILKSFKYVAYTASYLVTRYKISRQSSSSSGTKENYADTALRFDWIIVGNTQTAVQKIKSSAPGVEVLRKRRLAANARERRRMNSLNDAFDRLRDVVPSLGNDRKLSKFETLQMAQTYIAALYELLQRK
;
A
#
# COMPACT_ATOMS: atom_id res chain seq x y z
N MET A 1 13.94 -12.89 19.58
CA MET A 1 14.52 -11.87 18.67
C MET A 1 13.78 -10.57 18.93
N PHE A 2 14.18 -9.83 19.95
CA PHE A 2 13.51 -8.58 20.32
C PHE A 2 14.02 -7.46 19.41
N LEU A 3 13.09 -6.68 18.83
CA LEU A 3 13.44 -5.53 18.01
C LEU A 3 14.14 -4.49 18.89
N ASP A 4 15.33 -4.09 18.47
CA ASP A 4 16.13 -3.05 19.13
C ASP A 4 15.34 -1.74 19.28
N GLN A 5 15.55 -1.03 20.38
CA GLN A 5 14.80 0.17 20.76
C GLN A 5 14.89 1.26 19.68
N ASP A 6 16.00 1.26 18.93
CA ASP A 6 16.21 2.11 17.76
C ASP A 6 15.32 1.78 16.55
N GLN A 7 15.01 0.50 16.33
CA GLN A 7 14.11 0.08 15.24
C GLN A 7 12.66 0.45 15.56
N ILE A 8 12.30 0.36 16.83
CA ILE A 8 11.01 0.81 17.35
C ILE A 8 10.90 2.34 17.17
N LEU A 9 11.93 3.10 17.58
CA LEU A 9 11.96 4.56 17.40
C LEU A 9 11.88 4.99 15.94
N LYS A 10 12.58 4.31 15.03
CA LYS A 10 12.52 4.58 13.57
C LYS A 10 11.12 4.35 13.01
N SER A 11 10.46 3.28 13.45
CA SER A 11 9.10 2.96 13.04
C SER A 11 8.09 4.00 13.55
N PHE A 12 8.21 4.42 14.82
CA PHE A 12 7.38 5.50 15.37
C PHE A 12 7.60 6.84 14.68
N LYS A 13 8.86 7.20 14.37
CA LYS A 13 9.19 8.43 13.62
C LYS A 13 8.60 8.41 12.21
N TYR A 14 8.63 7.27 11.53
CA TYR A 14 8.07 7.12 10.19
C TYR A 14 6.54 7.24 10.19
N VAL A 15 5.86 6.59 11.15
CA VAL A 15 4.40 6.71 11.32
C VAL A 15 4.02 8.16 11.63
N ALA A 16 4.72 8.82 12.54
CA ALA A 16 4.50 10.23 12.86
C ALA A 16 4.69 11.15 11.64
N TYR A 17 5.74 10.94 10.84
CA TYR A 17 5.98 11.67 9.60
C TYR A 17 4.81 11.52 8.61
N THR A 18 4.32 10.29 8.41
CA THR A 18 3.20 10.05 7.49
C THR A 18 1.90 10.69 7.98
N ALA A 19 1.64 10.66 9.29
CA ALA A 19 0.48 11.30 9.89
C ALA A 19 0.55 12.83 9.74
N SER A 20 1.70 13.45 10.04
CA SER A 20 1.91 14.90 9.87
C SER A 20 1.77 15.34 8.41
N TYR A 21 2.28 14.55 7.46
CA TYR A 21 2.16 14.84 6.03
C TYR A 21 0.70 14.81 5.56
N LEU A 22 -0.07 13.81 6.00
CA LEU A 22 -1.49 13.69 5.65
C LEU A 22 -2.35 14.79 6.28
N VAL A 23 -2.09 15.15 7.54
CA VAL A 23 -2.78 16.24 8.24
C VAL A 23 -2.51 17.59 7.55
N THR A 24 -1.26 17.84 7.17
CA THR A 24 -0.87 19.07 6.46
C THR A 24 -1.55 19.16 5.10
N ARG A 25 -1.59 18.05 4.36
CA ARG A 25 -2.25 17.99 3.04
C ARG A 25 -3.76 18.16 3.15
N TYR A 26 -4.39 17.63 4.20
CA TYR A 26 -5.83 17.77 4.42
C TYR A 26 -6.23 19.22 4.78
N LYS A 27 -5.41 19.92 5.57
CA LYS A 27 -5.61 21.37 5.84
C LYS A 27 -5.49 22.24 4.59
N ILE A 28 -4.52 21.94 3.71
CA ILE A 28 -4.31 22.67 2.45
C ILE A 28 -5.53 22.53 1.51
N SER A 29 -6.18 21.36 1.45
CA SER A 29 -7.39 21.17 0.64
C SER A 29 -8.63 21.91 1.17
N ARG A 30 -8.64 22.37 2.43
CA ARG A 30 -9.80 23.02 3.06
C ARG A 30 -9.75 24.56 3.01
N GLN A 31 -8.58 25.16 2.78
CA GLN A 31 -8.39 26.62 2.83
C GLN A 31 -8.44 27.32 1.46
N SER A 32 -8.70 26.60 0.36
CA SER A 32 -8.92 27.20 -0.96
C SER A 32 -10.24 27.99 -1.11
N SER A 33 -10.90 28.35 -0.02
CA SER A 33 -12.12 29.16 0.00
C SER A 33 -12.15 30.12 1.20
N SER A 34 -11.20 31.06 1.27
CA SER A 34 -11.39 32.40 1.88
C SER A 34 -10.10 33.21 1.84
N SER A 35 -10.18 34.41 1.26
CA SER A 35 -9.12 35.41 1.19
C SER A 35 -8.74 36.00 2.56
N SER A 36 -7.59 36.68 2.58
CA SER A 36 -7.13 37.76 3.50
C SER A 36 -6.12 37.37 4.59
N GLY A 37 -4.94 38.02 4.57
CA GLY A 37 -4.14 38.30 5.77
C GLY A 37 -2.86 37.47 5.95
N THR A 38 -1.73 38.19 6.00
CA THR A 38 -0.35 37.83 6.42
C THR A 38 0.37 36.69 5.68
N LYS A 39 1.33 37.07 4.83
CA LYS A 39 2.33 36.18 4.24
C LYS A 39 3.36 35.78 5.30
N GLU A 40 3.00 34.84 6.15
CA GLU A 40 4.00 34.18 6.99
C GLU A 40 4.76 33.18 6.10
N ASN A 41 6.06 33.41 5.97
CA ASN A 41 6.97 32.69 5.07
C ASN A 41 7.08 31.21 5.48
N TYR A 42 6.27 30.34 4.86
CA TYR A 42 6.30 28.89 5.07
C TYR A 42 7.62 28.19 4.68
N ALA A 43 8.58 28.90 4.08
CA ALA A 43 9.95 28.41 3.89
C ALA A 43 10.68 28.19 5.22
N ASP A 44 10.29 28.89 6.29
CA ASP A 44 10.99 28.88 7.58
C ASP A 44 10.73 27.60 8.40
N THR A 45 9.59 26.94 8.17
CA THR A 45 9.25 25.68 8.87
C THR A 45 9.96 24.45 8.30
N ALA A 46 10.35 24.50 7.02
CA ALA A 46 11.10 23.42 6.37
C ALA A 46 12.58 23.42 6.74
N LEU A 47 13.15 24.60 7.04
CA LEU A 47 14.58 24.75 7.38
C LEU A 47 14.90 24.47 8.84
N ARG A 48 13.91 24.49 9.73
CA ARG A 48 14.13 24.33 11.18
C ARG A 48 14.47 22.90 11.62
N PHE A 49 14.28 21.90 10.76
CA PHE A 49 14.55 20.50 11.07
C PHE A 49 15.81 19.91 10.39
N ASP A 50 16.61 20.73 9.71
CA ASP A 50 17.77 20.29 8.91
C ASP A 50 19.15 20.36 9.62
N TRP A 51 19.25 20.69 10.92
CA TRP A 51 20.58 20.81 11.59
C TRP A 51 20.92 19.74 12.66
N ILE A 52 20.07 18.73 12.91
CA ILE A 52 20.34 17.76 14.01
C ILE A 52 20.98 16.46 13.51
N ILE A 53 21.53 16.40 12.29
CA ILE A 53 22.35 15.26 11.84
C ILE A 53 23.65 15.79 11.18
N VAL A 54 24.56 16.24 12.05
CA VAL A 54 26.03 16.13 12.02
C VAL A 54 26.78 16.33 10.69
N GLY A 55 27.71 17.31 10.70
CA GLY A 55 29.09 17.03 10.28
C GLY A 55 29.64 17.82 9.08
N ASN A 56 30.43 18.85 9.40
CA ASN A 56 31.34 19.62 8.54
C ASN A 56 32.02 18.82 7.39
N THR A 57 31.75 19.16 6.12
CA THR A 57 32.72 19.09 4.99
C THR A 57 32.34 20.09 3.89
N GLN A 58 32.86 21.31 3.99
CA GLN A 58 32.93 22.24 2.86
C GLN A 58 34.04 21.78 1.91
N THR A 59 33.81 20.76 1.08
CA THR A 59 34.62 20.41 -0.13
C THR A 59 34.02 19.21 -0.87
N ALA A 60 32.83 19.36 -1.47
CA ALA A 60 32.31 18.41 -2.47
C ALA A 60 31.24 19.07 -3.36
N VAL A 61 31.57 20.22 -3.97
CA VAL A 61 30.67 20.95 -4.88
C VAL A 61 30.63 20.34 -6.30
N GLN A 62 31.24 19.18 -6.54
CA GLN A 62 31.26 18.58 -7.87
C GLN A 62 30.73 17.14 -7.88
N LYS A 63 29.65 16.94 -8.66
CA LYS A 63 29.16 15.66 -9.20
C LYS A 63 28.03 14.94 -8.45
N ILE A 64 26.88 15.60 -8.25
CA ILE A 64 25.57 14.91 -8.21
C ILE A 64 24.55 15.69 -9.06
N LYS A 65 24.83 15.81 -10.36
CA LYS A 65 23.79 16.04 -11.37
C LYS A 65 23.52 14.68 -12.00
N SER A 66 22.26 14.26 -12.04
CA SER A 66 21.68 13.01 -12.57
C SER A 66 21.77 11.75 -11.68
N SER A 67 20.66 11.39 -11.02
CA SER A 67 20.19 9.98 -10.93
C SER A 67 18.89 9.78 -10.14
N ALA A 68 18.36 10.76 -9.40
CA ALA A 68 17.10 10.58 -8.69
C ALA A 68 15.90 10.86 -9.63
N PRO A 69 15.01 9.88 -9.91
CA PRO A 69 13.80 10.15 -10.69
C PRO A 69 12.93 11.17 -9.96
N GLY A 70 12.50 12.22 -10.67
CA GLY A 70 11.63 13.25 -10.10
C GLY A 70 10.38 12.65 -9.46
N VAL A 71 9.88 13.30 -8.39
CA VAL A 71 8.75 12.81 -7.57
C VAL A 71 7.55 12.38 -8.41
N GLU A 72 7.27 13.10 -9.51
CA GLU A 72 6.18 12.76 -10.44
C GLU A 72 6.41 11.46 -11.21
N VAL A 73 7.65 11.18 -11.63
CA VAL A 73 8.01 9.91 -12.28
C VAL A 73 7.82 8.75 -11.30
N LEU A 74 8.25 8.93 -10.05
CA LEU A 74 8.07 7.91 -9.01
C LEU A 74 6.57 7.67 -8.72
N ARG A 75 5.75 8.73 -8.68
CA ARG A 75 4.29 8.64 -8.55
C ARG A 75 3.67 7.84 -9.69
N LYS A 76 4.02 8.14 -10.94
CA LYS A 76 3.53 7.42 -12.13
C LYS A 76 3.93 5.94 -12.10
N ARG A 77 5.18 5.62 -11.73
CA ARG A 77 5.66 4.23 -11.58
C ARG A 77 4.84 3.46 -10.55
N ARG A 78 4.57 4.07 -9.38
CA ARG A 78 3.73 3.47 -8.34
C ARG A 78 2.29 3.23 -8.82
N LEU A 79 1.68 4.19 -9.51
CA LEU A 79 0.33 4.01 -10.06
C LEU A 79 0.28 2.88 -11.09
N ALA A 80 1.28 2.80 -11.97
CA ALA A 80 1.38 1.71 -12.94
C ALA A 80 1.55 0.34 -12.27
N ALA A 81 2.35 0.26 -11.19
CA ALA A 81 2.51 -0.97 -10.41
C ALA A 81 1.18 -1.40 -9.75
N ASN A 82 0.48 -0.47 -9.09
CA ASN A 82 -0.82 -0.75 -8.48
C ASN A 82 -1.87 -1.19 -9.51
N ALA A 83 -1.86 -0.61 -10.71
CA ALA A 83 -2.75 -1.03 -11.80
C ALA A 83 -2.45 -2.45 -12.30
N ARG A 84 -1.17 -2.88 -12.30
CA ARG A 84 -0.81 -4.26 -12.62
C ARG A 84 -1.28 -5.23 -11.54
N GLU A 85 -1.08 -4.91 -10.27
CA GLU A 85 -1.50 -5.79 -9.18
C GLU A 85 -3.02 -5.96 -9.13
N ARG A 86 -3.78 -4.88 -9.37
CA ARG A 86 -5.24 -4.99 -9.50
C ARG A 86 -5.65 -5.95 -10.62
N ARG A 87 -5.02 -5.88 -11.79
CA ARG A 87 -5.30 -6.81 -12.90
C ARG A 87 -4.98 -8.26 -12.53
N ARG A 88 -3.83 -8.50 -11.88
CA ARG A 88 -3.47 -9.82 -11.36
C ARG A 88 -4.51 -10.34 -10.36
N MET A 89 -4.91 -9.51 -9.40
CA MET A 89 -5.92 -9.89 -8.41
C MET A 89 -7.29 -10.15 -9.04
N ASN A 90 -7.69 -9.38 -10.06
CA ASN A 90 -8.93 -9.63 -10.80
C ASN A 90 -8.90 -11.01 -11.46
N SER A 91 -7.81 -11.37 -12.17
CA SER A 91 -7.71 -12.70 -12.78
C SER A 91 -7.77 -13.84 -11.76
N LEU A 92 -7.24 -13.64 -10.55
CA LEU A 92 -7.37 -14.61 -9.46
C LEU A 92 -8.82 -14.72 -8.97
N ASN A 93 -9.51 -13.58 -8.81
CA ASN A 93 -10.91 -13.57 -8.40
C ASN A 93 -11.81 -14.22 -9.45
N ASP A 94 -11.54 -14.00 -10.74
CA ASP A 94 -12.26 -14.65 -11.85
C ASP A 94 -12.09 -16.17 -11.81
N ALA A 95 -10.89 -16.66 -11.50
CA ALA A 95 -10.65 -18.10 -11.32
C ALA A 95 -11.41 -18.67 -10.11
N PHE A 96 -11.49 -17.91 -9.01
CA PHE A 96 -12.31 -18.29 -7.85
C PHE A 96 -13.80 -18.32 -8.19
N ASP A 97 -14.29 -17.42 -9.03
CA ASP A 97 -15.69 -17.41 -9.47
C ASP A 97 -16.02 -18.64 -10.31
N ARG A 98 -15.17 -18.97 -11.29
CA ARG A 98 -15.31 -20.22 -12.06
C ARG A 98 -15.28 -21.47 -11.19
N LEU A 99 -14.46 -21.47 -10.13
CA LEU A 99 -14.44 -22.58 -9.17
C LEU A 99 -15.76 -22.69 -8.41
N ARG A 100 -16.39 -21.55 -8.03
CA ARG A 100 -17.69 -21.57 -7.35
C ARG A 100 -18.80 -22.13 -8.24
N ASP A 101 -18.74 -21.90 -9.54
CA ASP A 101 -19.75 -22.39 -10.49
C ASP A 101 -19.79 -23.92 -10.57
N VAL A 102 -18.67 -24.59 -10.29
CA VAL A 102 -18.55 -26.06 -10.34
C VAL A 102 -18.60 -26.72 -8.97
N VAL A 103 -18.52 -25.95 -7.89
CA VAL A 103 -18.56 -26.45 -6.52
C VAL A 103 -20.02 -26.53 -6.05
N PRO A 104 -20.46 -27.67 -5.49
CA PRO A 104 -21.83 -27.79 -5.00
C PRO A 104 -22.13 -26.78 -3.88
N SER A 105 -23.23 -26.05 -4.04
CA SER A 105 -23.77 -25.08 -3.08
C SER A 105 -25.02 -25.66 -2.42
N LEU A 106 -25.10 -25.66 -1.08
CA LEU A 106 -26.26 -26.16 -0.33
C LEU A 106 -27.43 -25.16 -0.34
N GLY A 107 -27.91 -24.78 -1.53
CA GLY A 107 -29.13 -23.99 -1.70
C GLY A 107 -29.08 -22.56 -1.15
N ASN A 108 -27.90 -22.08 -0.74
CA ASN A 108 -27.71 -20.68 -0.43
C ASN A 108 -27.29 -19.96 -1.71
N ASP A 109 -28.10 -19.02 -2.17
CA ASP A 109 -27.74 -18.02 -3.21
C ASP A 109 -26.58 -17.09 -2.77
N ARG A 110 -25.95 -17.38 -1.64
CA ARG A 110 -24.82 -16.64 -1.08
C ARG A 110 -23.51 -17.12 -1.71
N LYS A 111 -22.74 -16.17 -2.23
CA LYS A 111 -21.37 -16.39 -2.68
C LYS A 111 -20.47 -16.90 -1.53
N LEU A 112 -19.88 -18.08 -1.69
CA LEU A 112 -18.93 -18.65 -0.73
C LEU A 112 -17.65 -17.80 -0.61
N SER A 113 -17.10 -17.67 0.60
CA SER A 113 -15.79 -17.05 0.82
C SER A 113 -14.67 -17.85 0.14
N LYS A 114 -13.47 -17.26 -0.01
CA LYS A 114 -12.33 -17.95 -0.63
C LYS A 114 -11.97 -19.25 0.11
N PHE A 115 -11.98 -19.22 1.43
CA PHE A 115 -11.69 -20.38 2.26
C PHE A 115 -12.76 -21.47 2.10
N GLU A 116 -14.05 -21.11 2.25
CA GLU A 116 -15.16 -22.05 2.07
C GLU A 116 -15.14 -22.67 0.68
N THR A 117 -14.86 -21.89 -0.37
CA THR A 117 -14.78 -22.39 -1.76
C THR A 117 -13.69 -23.47 -1.89
N LEU A 118 -12.51 -23.26 -1.30
CA LEU A 118 -11.42 -24.24 -1.34
C LEU A 118 -11.75 -25.50 -0.54
N GLN A 119 -12.33 -25.34 0.65
CA GLN A 119 -12.73 -26.48 1.48
C GLN A 119 -13.78 -27.34 0.77
N MET A 120 -14.81 -26.70 0.20
CA MET A 120 -15.86 -27.38 -0.55
C MET A 120 -15.31 -28.08 -1.80
N ALA A 121 -14.37 -27.46 -2.52
CA ALA A 121 -13.73 -28.08 -3.67
C ALA A 121 -12.95 -29.35 -3.28
N GLN A 122 -12.19 -29.31 -2.17
CA GLN A 122 -11.47 -30.48 -1.67
C GLN A 122 -12.41 -31.62 -1.29
N THR A 123 -13.46 -31.33 -0.51
CA THR A 123 -14.48 -32.31 -0.14
C THR A 123 -15.18 -32.88 -1.37
N TYR A 124 -15.48 -32.04 -2.36
CA TYR A 124 -16.17 -32.48 -3.57
C TYR A 124 -15.31 -33.42 -4.42
N ILE A 125 -14.02 -33.10 -4.63
CA ILE A 125 -13.09 -33.99 -5.35
C ILE A 125 -12.99 -35.35 -4.65
N ALA A 126 -12.87 -35.38 -3.30
CA ALA A 126 -12.82 -36.61 -2.54
C ALA A 126 -14.10 -37.45 -2.68
N ALA A 127 -15.27 -36.81 -2.61
CA ALA A 127 -16.55 -37.49 -2.78
C ALA A 127 -16.72 -38.08 -4.19
N LEU A 128 -16.31 -37.35 -5.23
CA LEU A 128 -16.31 -37.85 -6.61
C LEU A 128 -15.37 -39.04 -6.78
N TYR A 129 -14.18 -38.98 -6.17
CA TYR A 129 -13.22 -40.08 -6.19
C TYR A 129 -13.79 -41.35 -5.53
N GLU A 130 -14.39 -41.23 -4.34
CA GLU A 130 -15.05 -42.37 -3.69
C GLU A 130 -16.19 -42.96 -4.53
N LEU A 131 -16.99 -42.12 -5.17
CA LEU A 131 -18.10 -42.57 -6.01
C LEU A 131 -17.61 -43.38 -7.22
N LEU A 132 -16.46 -43.02 -7.79
CA LEU A 132 -15.84 -43.78 -8.88
C LEU A 132 -15.28 -45.13 -8.41
N GLN A 133 -14.79 -45.25 -7.17
CA GLN A 133 -14.23 -46.48 -6.61
C GLN A 133 -15.28 -47.47 -6.10
N ARG A 134 -16.54 -47.04 -5.93
CA ARG A 134 -17.66 -47.89 -5.51
C ARG A 134 -18.33 -48.64 -6.67
N LYS A 135 -17.81 -48.49 -7.90
CA LYS A 135 -18.21 -49.28 -9.08
C LYS A 135 -17.36 -50.53 -9.20
#